data_AF-A0A428UHN5-F1
#
_entry.id   AF-A0A428UHN5-F1
#
_cell.length_a   1.000
_cell.length_b   1.000
_cell.length_c   1.000
_cell.angle_alpha   90.00
_cell.angle_beta   90.00
_cell.angle_gamma   90.00
#
_symmetry.space_group_name_H-M   'P 1'
#
loop_
_entity.id
_entity.type
_entity.pdbx_description
1 polymer ?
#
loop_
_entity_poly.entity_id
_entity_poly.type
_entity_poly.pdbx_seq_one_letter_code
_entity_poly.pdbx_strand_id
1 'polypeptide(L)'
;MHFTACTILSLAASAIAASGDRGSYTVSGLGARKQAILNAGGNTLDIAIAMLEDENMQTDYTYGDGKTGDAANFGVFKVNWGMLRVCASRAGFVGQSQDQWNNGAKLNSDIYADVASRWDCQEYYGYNMWFAGHRNGATGLSNPDTEDIKFYRESVEWIRNQIDSDAKYKSDDTRFWVDVTPI
;
A
#
# COMPACT_ATOMS: atom_id res chain seq x y z
N MET A 1 -52.99 -15.44 -27.76
CA MET A 1 -51.59 -15.02 -27.89
C MET A 1 -51.08 -14.68 -26.50
N HIS A 2 -50.27 -15.56 -25.89
CA HIS A 2 -49.62 -15.31 -24.60
C HIS A 2 -48.12 -15.27 -24.88
N PHE A 3 -47.49 -14.12 -24.67
CA PHE A 3 -46.04 -13.99 -24.65
C PHE A 3 -45.57 -14.18 -23.21
N THR A 4 -44.87 -15.27 -22.94
CA THR A 4 -44.17 -15.49 -21.67
C THR A 4 -42.78 -14.87 -21.80
N ALA A 5 -42.53 -13.79 -21.06
CA ALA A 5 -41.21 -13.21 -20.91
C ALA A 5 -40.36 -14.11 -20.01
N CYS A 6 -39.27 -14.64 -20.55
CA CYS A 6 -38.27 -15.38 -19.80
C CYS A 6 -37.21 -14.39 -19.30
N THR A 7 -37.30 -14.01 -18.03
CA THR A 7 -36.31 -13.14 -17.38
C THR A 7 -35.08 -13.99 -17.05
N ILE A 8 -33.99 -13.79 -17.77
CA ILE A 8 -32.70 -14.41 -17.45
C ILE A 8 -32.10 -13.65 -16.27
N LEU A 9 -32.09 -14.28 -15.10
CA LEU A 9 -31.39 -13.79 -13.91
C LEU A 9 -29.88 -14.05 -14.12
N SER A 10 -29.12 -13.01 -14.46
CA SER A 10 -27.66 -13.09 -14.50
C SER A 10 -27.13 -13.14 -13.05
N LEU A 11 -26.61 -14.30 -12.63
CA LEU A 11 -25.78 -14.37 -11.44
C LEU A 11 -24.45 -13.68 -11.77
N ALA A 12 -24.26 -12.46 -11.26
CA ALA A 12 -22.94 -11.87 -11.17
C ALA A 12 -22.11 -12.76 -10.20
N ALA A 13 -21.13 -13.47 -10.75
CA ALA A 13 -20.14 -14.16 -9.94
C ALA A 13 -19.32 -13.10 -9.19
N SER A 14 -19.61 -12.92 -7.91
CA SER A 14 -18.69 -12.21 -7.01
C SER A 14 -17.39 -13.00 -6.98
N ALA A 15 -16.33 -12.47 -7.59
CA ALA A 15 -15.00 -13.01 -7.42
C ALA A 15 -14.71 -13.04 -5.91
N ILE A 16 -14.64 -14.24 -5.34
CA ILE A 16 -14.28 -14.44 -3.95
C ILE A 16 -12.79 -14.07 -3.87
N ALA A 17 -12.49 -12.90 -3.30
CA ALA A 17 -11.12 -12.47 -3.03
C ALA A 17 -10.37 -13.59 -2.27
N ALA A 18 -9.09 -13.81 -2.61
CA ALA A 18 -8.26 -14.84 -2.03
C ALA A 18 -8.37 -14.87 -0.48
N SER A 19 -8.55 -16.06 0.10
CA SER A 19 -8.94 -16.27 1.50
C SER A 19 -7.79 -16.15 2.50
N GLY A 20 -7.15 -14.99 2.59
CA GLY A 20 -6.31 -14.63 3.74
C GLY A 20 -7.15 -14.41 5.00
N ASP A 21 -6.60 -14.78 6.16
CA ASP A 21 -7.17 -14.39 7.46
C ASP A 21 -7.18 -12.87 7.58
N ARG A 22 -8.23 -12.32 8.17
CA ARG A 22 -8.48 -10.87 8.16
C ARG A 22 -9.46 -10.48 9.25
N GLY A 23 -9.45 -9.21 9.61
CA GLY A 23 -10.42 -8.69 10.57
C GLY A 23 -10.22 -7.22 10.85
N SER A 24 -10.73 -6.80 12.01
CA SER A 24 -10.49 -5.46 12.54
C SER A 24 -10.40 -5.44 14.06
N TYR A 25 -9.70 -4.44 14.57
CA TYR A 25 -9.61 -4.11 15.99
C TYR A 25 -9.25 -2.64 16.16
N THR A 26 -9.36 -2.13 17.38
CA THR A 26 -9.03 -0.74 17.70
C THR A 26 -7.55 -0.59 18.04
N VAL A 27 -6.89 0.38 17.42
CA VAL A 27 -5.50 0.78 17.71
C VAL A 27 -5.52 2.26 18.13
N SER A 28 -5.21 2.52 19.40
CA SER A 28 -5.34 3.86 19.97
C SER A 28 -4.45 4.86 19.23
N GLY A 29 -5.04 5.98 18.78
CA GLY A 29 -4.33 7.04 18.06
C GLY A 29 -4.16 6.82 16.57
N LEU A 30 -4.59 5.68 16.02
CA LEU A 30 -4.51 5.38 14.59
C LEU A 30 -5.32 6.38 13.74
N GLY A 31 -6.43 6.89 14.26
CA GLY A 31 -7.22 7.94 13.60
C GLY A 31 -6.42 9.19 13.29
N ALA A 32 -5.58 9.64 14.22
CA ALA A 32 -4.68 10.77 14.00
C ALA A 32 -3.63 10.48 12.92
N ARG A 33 -3.14 9.23 12.83
CA ARG A 33 -2.19 8.81 11.78
C ARG A 33 -2.84 8.77 10.40
N LYS A 34 -4.07 8.25 10.29
CA LYS A 34 -4.87 8.34 9.05
C LYS A 34 -5.03 9.79 8.59
N GLN A 35 -5.36 10.69 9.52
CA GLN A 35 -5.49 12.12 9.22
C GLN A 35 -4.15 12.75 8.79
N ALA A 36 -3.02 12.34 9.37
CA ALA A 36 -1.70 12.82 8.93
C ALA A 36 -1.41 12.44 7.46
N ILE A 37 -1.74 11.22 7.03
CA ILE A 37 -1.61 10.78 5.64
C ILE A 37 -2.52 11.60 4.71
N LEU A 38 -3.79 11.77 5.07
CA LEU A 38 -4.75 12.55 4.27
C LEU A 38 -4.34 14.02 4.15
N ASN A 39 -3.90 14.64 5.25
CA ASN A 39 -3.42 16.02 5.27
C ASN A 39 -2.12 16.22 4.49
N ALA A 40 -1.35 15.15 4.28
CA ALA A 40 -0.18 15.13 3.42
C ALA A 40 -0.50 14.95 1.92
N GLY A 41 -1.79 14.89 1.56
CA GLY A 41 -2.26 14.70 0.19
C GLY A 41 -2.56 13.25 -0.18
N GLY A 42 -2.56 12.35 0.79
CA GLY A 42 -2.90 10.94 0.59
C GLY A 42 -4.40 10.72 0.39
N ASN A 43 -4.76 9.50 -0.01
CA ASN A 43 -6.12 9.04 -0.21
C ASN A 43 -6.40 7.74 0.57
N THR A 44 -7.58 7.13 0.38
CA THR A 44 -7.93 5.86 1.05
C THR A 44 -6.96 4.73 0.71
N LEU A 45 -6.45 4.66 -0.52
CA LEU A 45 -5.48 3.64 -0.91
C LEU A 45 -4.17 3.81 -0.13
N ASP A 46 -3.69 5.04 0.06
CA ASP A 46 -2.48 5.31 0.85
C ASP A 46 -2.68 4.86 2.31
N ILE A 47 -3.84 5.16 2.91
CA ILE A 47 -4.18 4.62 4.24
C ILE A 47 -4.15 3.09 4.24
N ALA A 48 -4.76 2.45 3.25
CA ALA A 48 -4.84 0.99 3.19
C ALA A 48 -3.46 0.32 3.05
N ILE A 49 -2.56 0.90 2.26
CA ILE A 49 -1.16 0.45 2.15
C ILE A 49 -0.47 0.59 3.49
N ALA A 50 -0.47 1.79 4.09
CA ALA A 50 0.19 2.02 5.38
C ALA A 50 -0.38 1.13 6.51
N MET A 51 -1.69 0.85 6.48
CA MET A 51 -2.38 -0.02 7.45
C MET A 51 -1.92 -1.48 7.35
N LEU A 52 -1.62 -1.94 6.13
CA LEU A 52 -1.11 -3.29 5.90
C LEU A 52 0.36 -3.40 6.32
N GLU A 53 1.16 -2.37 6.07
CA GLU A 53 2.61 -2.35 6.34
C GLU A 53 2.98 -2.26 7.83
N ASP A 54 2.15 -1.58 8.62
CA ASP A 54 2.39 -1.38 10.05
C ASP A 54 1.09 -1.23 10.85
N GLU A 55 1.07 -1.74 12.08
CA GLU A 55 -0.11 -1.68 12.96
C GLU A 55 -0.50 -0.24 13.31
N ASN A 56 0.49 0.62 13.53
CA ASN A 56 0.33 1.98 14.02
C ASN A 56 0.51 3.03 12.91
N MET A 57 0.82 2.62 11.68
CA MET A 57 1.25 3.51 10.57
C MET A 57 2.42 4.42 11.00
N GLN A 58 3.42 3.82 11.63
CA GLN A 58 4.62 4.48 12.14
C GLN A 58 5.89 4.03 11.40
N THR A 59 7.01 4.65 11.75
CA THR A 59 8.33 4.47 11.14
C THR A 59 9.38 4.04 12.17
N ASP A 60 8.93 3.55 13.33
CA ASP A 60 9.75 3.05 14.44
C ASP A 60 10.08 1.55 14.33
N TYR A 61 9.73 0.93 13.21
CA TYR A 61 10.21 -0.41 12.84
C TYR A 61 11.74 -0.41 12.69
N THR A 62 12.34 -1.61 12.72
CA THR A 62 13.79 -1.79 12.56
C THR A 62 14.29 -1.01 11.34
N TYR A 63 15.32 -0.18 11.47
CA TYR A 63 15.78 0.70 10.38
C TYR A 63 15.96 -0.06 9.06
N GLY A 64 15.40 0.49 7.97
CA GLY A 64 15.40 -0.15 6.65
C GLY A 64 14.55 -1.43 6.57
N ASP A 65 13.69 -1.69 7.56
CA ASP A 65 13.02 -2.98 7.80
C ASP A 65 14.02 -4.16 7.92
N GLY A 66 15.22 -3.88 8.45
CA GLY A 66 16.32 -4.84 8.54
C GLY A 66 17.03 -5.12 7.21
N LYS A 67 16.68 -4.39 6.14
CA LYS A 67 17.23 -4.52 4.79
C LYS A 67 18.16 -3.35 4.47
N THR A 68 18.98 -3.52 3.43
CA THR A 68 19.98 -2.53 2.99
C THR A 68 19.99 -2.38 1.46
N GLY A 69 20.58 -1.29 0.95
CA GLY A 69 20.64 -1.06 -0.50
C GLY A 69 19.23 -0.89 -1.09
N ASP A 70 19.01 -1.41 -2.30
CA ASP A 70 17.73 -1.27 -3.02
C ASP A 70 16.55 -1.92 -2.30
N ALA A 71 16.79 -2.85 -1.37
CA ALA A 71 15.75 -3.51 -0.59
C ALA A 71 15.35 -2.74 0.69
N ALA A 72 16.12 -1.73 1.11
CA ALA A 72 15.82 -0.98 2.33
C ALA A 72 14.48 -0.25 2.24
N ASN A 73 13.62 -0.41 3.24
CA ASN A 73 12.29 0.18 3.28
C ASN A 73 12.25 1.47 4.12
N PHE A 74 11.48 2.46 3.65
CA PHE A 74 11.33 3.75 4.32
C PHE A 74 9.89 4.26 4.31
N GLY A 75 9.59 5.15 5.25
CA GLY A 75 8.26 5.76 5.39
C GLY A 75 7.21 4.82 5.95
N VAL A 76 5.98 5.31 6.08
CA VAL A 76 4.83 4.54 6.59
C VAL A 76 4.34 3.51 5.59
N PHE A 77 4.68 3.68 4.30
CA PHE A 77 4.34 2.73 3.25
C PHE A 77 5.43 1.68 3.02
N LYS A 78 6.58 1.77 3.70
CA LYS A 78 7.74 0.87 3.52
C LYS A 78 8.21 0.75 2.07
N VAL A 79 8.16 1.82 1.26
CA VAL A 79 8.63 1.76 -0.14
C VAL A 79 10.14 1.46 -0.16
N ASN A 80 10.55 0.49 -0.97
CA ASN A 80 11.95 0.11 -1.08
C ASN A 80 12.79 1.16 -1.86
N TRP A 81 14.05 1.29 -1.49
CA TRP A 81 14.99 2.25 -2.10
C TRP A 81 15.13 2.08 -3.62
N GLY A 82 15.10 0.84 -4.11
CA GLY A 82 15.22 0.54 -5.54
C GLY A 82 14.14 1.20 -6.38
N MET A 83 12.92 1.28 -5.86
CA MET A 83 11.87 2.10 -6.47
C MET A 83 12.11 3.58 -6.24
N LEU A 84 12.32 4.00 -4.99
CA LEU A 84 12.45 5.43 -4.63
C LEU A 84 13.48 6.17 -5.49
N ARG A 85 14.66 5.58 -5.70
CA ARG A 85 15.74 6.19 -6.50
C ARG A 85 15.46 6.26 -8.01
N VAL A 86 14.40 5.62 -8.48
CA VAL A 86 13.95 5.64 -9.88
C VAL A 86 12.84 6.67 -10.08
N CYS A 87 11.90 6.78 -9.13
CA CYS A 87 10.66 7.53 -9.35
C CYS A 87 10.38 8.65 -8.36
N ALA A 88 10.93 8.67 -7.15
CA ALA A 88 10.59 9.66 -6.12
C ALA A 88 11.23 11.04 -6.36
N SER A 89 10.76 11.71 -7.41
CA SER A 89 11.28 12.98 -7.93
C SER A 89 11.12 14.13 -6.93
N ARG A 90 9.94 14.26 -6.32
CA ARG A 90 9.63 15.33 -5.35
C ARG A 90 10.44 15.20 -4.05
N ALA A 91 10.85 14.00 -3.69
CA ALA A 91 11.74 13.77 -2.54
C ALA A 91 13.22 14.01 -2.86
N GLY A 92 13.60 14.06 -4.14
CA GLY A 92 14.96 14.30 -4.62
C GLY A 92 15.81 13.03 -4.77
N PHE A 93 15.18 11.85 -4.92
CA PHE A 93 15.89 10.57 -4.96
C PHE A 93 16.22 10.08 -6.37
N VAL A 94 15.52 10.58 -7.40
CA VAL A 94 15.72 10.14 -8.79
C VAL A 94 17.18 10.29 -9.22
N GLY A 95 17.78 9.19 -9.67
CA GLY A 95 19.16 9.14 -10.18
C GLY A 95 20.22 8.87 -9.11
N GLN A 96 19.84 8.74 -7.84
CA GLN A 96 20.77 8.31 -6.80
C GLN A 96 21.18 6.84 -6.95
N SER A 97 22.36 6.49 -6.44
CA SER A 97 22.89 5.13 -6.47
C SER A 97 22.30 4.24 -5.37
N GLN A 98 22.50 2.93 -5.48
CA GLN A 98 22.13 1.97 -4.44
C GLN A 98 22.80 2.28 -3.09
N ASP A 99 24.07 2.69 -3.09
CA ASP A 99 24.82 2.99 -1.85
C ASP A 99 24.29 4.21 -1.10
N GLN A 100 23.52 5.06 -1.79
CA GLN A 100 22.87 6.23 -1.21
C GLN A 100 21.55 5.90 -0.50
N TRP A 101 21.22 4.62 -0.29
CA TRP A 101 19.94 4.18 0.30
C TRP A 101 19.59 4.85 1.62
N ASN A 102 20.58 5.21 2.45
CA ASN A 102 20.34 5.94 3.70
C ASN A 102 19.65 7.31 3.50
N ASN A 103 19.72 7.91 2.30
CA ASN A 103 18.99 9.14 2.00
C ASN A 103 17.46 8.94 2.03
N GLY A 104 16.98 7.71 1.86
CA GLY A 104 15.57 7.36 2.03
C GLY A 104 15.03 7.59 3.45
N ALA A 105 15.90 7.64 4.47
CA ALA A 105 15.51 7.89 5.86
C ALA A 105 14.79 9.23 6.07
N LYS A 106 14.93 10.18 5.14
CA LYS A 106 14.12 11.41 5.09
C LYS A 106 12.62 11.11 5.21
N LEU A 107 12.14 10.04 4.57
CA LEU A 107 10.72 9.67 4.57
C LEU A 107 10.22 9.23 5.95
N ASN A 108 11.11 8.79 6.84
CA ASN A 108 10.73 8.37 8.19
C ASN A 108 10.26 9.54 9.08
N SER A 109 10.65 10.77 8.73
CA SER A 109 10.32 12.00 9.47
C SER A 109 9.52 13.03 8.68
N ASP A 110 9.36 12.85 7.36
CA ASP A 110 8.68 13.79 6.47
C ASP A 110 7.54 13.07 5.73
N ILE A 111 6.35 13.10 6.35
CA ILE A 111 5.16 12.45 5.81
C ILE A 111 4.72 13.04 4.46
N TYR A 112 5.02 14.32 4.20
CA TYR A 112 4.70 14.96 2.91
C TYR A 112 5.60 14.42 1.80
N ALA A 113 6.90 14.28 2.07
CA ALA A 113 7.82 13.63 1.14
C ALA A 113 7.50 12.16 0.94
N ASP A 114 7.04 11.46 1.98
CA ASP A 114 6.68 10.04 1.92
C ASP A 114 5.46 9.81 1.02
N VAL A 115 4.35 10.51 1.28
CA VAL A 115 3.16 10.49 0.43
C VAL A 115 3.51 10.87 -1.00
N ALA A 116 4.24 11.97 -1.21
CA ALA A 116 4.67 12.40 -2.54
C ALA A 116 5.48 11.33 -3.28
N SER A 117 6.39 10.65 -2.60
CA SER A 117 7.21 9.57 -3.18
C SER A 117 6.36 8.39 -3.62
N ARG A 118 5.38 7.99 -2.81
CA ARG A 118 4.47 6.89 -3.15
C ARG A 118 3.64 7.21 -4.40
N TRP A 119 3.13 8.44 -4.50
CA TRP A 119 2.43 8.95 -5.68
C TRP A 119 3.33 9.00 -6.93
N ASP A 120 4.50 9.60 -6.84
CA ASP A 120 5.44 9.69 -7.97
C ASP A 120 5.77 8.29 -8.51
N CYS A 121 5.97 7.34 -7.60
CA CYS A 121 6.29 5.98 -7.97
C CYS A 121 5.15 5.21 -8.60
N GLN A 122 3.91 5.39 -8.13
CA GLN A 122 2.78 4.77 -8.82
C GLN A 122 2.46 5.42 -10.16
N GLU A 123 2.67 6.73 -10.30
CA GLU A 123 2.52 7.40 -11.59
C GLU A 123 3.56 6.89 -12.60
N TYR A 124 4.81 6.73 -12.16
CA TYR A 124 5.89 6.22 -13.00
C TYR A 124 5.67 4.77 -13.47
N TYR A 125 5.37 3.86 -12.54
CA TYR A 125 5.23 2.43 -12.86
C TYR A 125 3.83 2.06 -13.38
N GLY A 126 2.81 2.83 -13.01
CA GLY A 126 1.42 2.42 -13.11
C GLY A 126 1.00 1.49 -11.95
N TYR A 127 -0.31 1.36 -11.73
CA TYR A 127 -0.89 0.69 -10.56
C TYR A 127 -0.34 -0.72 -10.32
N ASN A 128 -0.42 -1.61 -11.33
CA ASN A 128 -0.03 -3.02 -11.18
C ASN A 128 1.48 -3.19 -10.97
N MET A 129 2.29 -2.48 -11.76
CA MET A 129 3.75 -2.58 -11.66
C MET A 129 4.26 -1.94 -10.37
N TRP A 130 3.60 -0.90 -9.86
CA TRP A 130 3.93 -0.35 -8.56
C TRP A 130 3.75 -1.39 -7.46
N PHE A 131 2.61 -2.10 -7.43
CA PHE A 131 2.41 -3.18 -6.45
C PHE A 131 3.46 -4.29 -6.59
N ALA A 132 3.80 -4.66 -7.81
CA ALA A 132 4.83 -5.66 -8.08
C ALA A 132 6.21 -5.24 -7.56
N GLY A 133 6.65 -4.03 -7.89
CA GLY A 133 7.91 -3.48 -7.42
C GLY A 133 7.92 -3.18 -5.91
N HIS A 134 6.77 -2.77 -5.36
CA HIS A 134 6.64 -2.46 -3.94
C HIS A 134 6.78 -3.74 -3.13
N ARG A 135 6.06 -4.79 -3.55
CA ARG A 135 6.09 -6.10 -2.91
C ARG A 135 7.45 -6.77 -3.02
N ASN A 136 8.02 -6.87 -4.23
CA ASN A 136 9.19 -7.75 -4.47
C ASN A 136 10.31 -7.08 -5.30
N GLY A 137 10.44 -5.76 -5.22
CA GLY A 137 11.54 -5.00 -5.84
C GLY A 137 11.72 -5.28 -7.32
N ALA A 138 12.98 -5.33 -7.77
CA ALA A 138 13.35 -5.63 -9.15
C ALA A 138 12.79 -6.98 -9.64
N THR A 139 12.75 -8.00 -8.77
CA THR A 139 12.19 -9.31 -9.11
C THR A 139 10.71 -9.22 -9.43
N GLY A 140 9.94 -8.48 -8.61
CA GLY A 140 8.51 -8.23 -8.87
C GLY A 140 8.29 -7.42 -10.14
N LEU A 141 9.10 -6.39 -10.39
CA LEU A 141 9.04 -5.64 -11.66
C LEU A 141 9.31 -6.53 -12.89
N SER A 142 10.14 -7.56 -12.77
CA SER A 142 10.40 -8.50 -13.86
C SER A 142 9.31 -9.58 -14.03
N ASN A 143 8.54 -9.86 -12.97
CA ASN A 143 7.49 -10.87 -12.94
C ASN A 143 6.30 -10.39 -12.09
N PRO A 144 5.44 -9.51 -12.63
CA PRO A 144 4.45 -8.79 -11.83
C PRO A 144 3.20 -9.61 -11.47
N ASP A 145 2.99 -10.77 -12.10
CA ASP A 145 1.75 -11.54 -12.01
C ASP A 145 1.88 -12.79 -11.11
N THR A 146 2.82 -12.77 -10.15
CA THR A 146 2.90 -13.84 -9.15
C THR A 146 1.69 -13.83 -8.23
N GLU A 147 1.34 -15.00 -7.68
CA GLU A 147 0.23 -15.10 -6.72
C GLU A 147 0.49 -14.29 -5.44
N ASP A 148 1.75 -14.17 -5.00
CA ASP A 148 2.13 -13.32 -3.87
C ASP A 148 1.83 -11.82 -4.12
N ILE A 149 2.21 -11.31 -5.29
CA ILE A 149 1.95 -9.91 -5.66
C ILE A 149 0.45 -9.66 -5.81
N LYS A 150 -0.28 -10.59 -6.43
CA LYS A 150 -1.75 -10.49 -6.54
C LYS A 150 -2.40 -10.48 -5.16
N PHE A 151 -2.01 -11.40 -4.28
CA PHE A 151 -2.56 -11.50 -2.93
C PHE A 151 -2.28 -10.25 -2.08
N TYR A 152 -1.06 -9.71 -2.14
CA TYR A 152 -0.73 -8.44 -1.47
C TYR A 152 -1.60 -7.28 -1.99
N ARG A 153 -1.76 -7.15 -3.31
CA ARG A 153 -2.61 -6.11 -3.93
C ARG A 153 -4.07 -6.26 -3.51
N GLU A 154 -4.64 -7.46 -3.62
CA GLU A 154 -6.03 -7.75 -3.24
C GLU A 154 -6.27 -7.52 -1.75
N SER A 155 -5.28 -7.75 -0.90
CA SER A 155 -5.33 -7.45 0.53
C SER A 155 -5.44 -5.95 0.80
N VAL A 156 -4.64 -5.15 0.11
CA VAL A 156 -4.74 -3.67 0.18
C VAL A 156 -6.10 -3.19 -0.35
N GLU A 157 -6.58 -3.75 -1.47
CA GLU A 157 -7.91 -3.42 -2.01
C GLU A 157 -9.03 -3.78 -1.04
N TRP A 158 -8.93 -4.92 -0.35
CA TRP A 158 -9.91 -5.32 0.67
C TRP A 158 -9.93 -4.33 1.83
N ILE A 159 -8.76 -3.94 2.36
CA ILE A 159 -8.63 -2.94 3.43
C ILE A 159 -9.23 -1.60 2.98
N ARG A 160 -8.89 -1.15 1.77
CA ARG A 160 -9.44 0.07 1.17
C ARG A 160 -10.97 0.01 1.12
N ASN A 161 -11.55 -1.10 0.68
CA ASN A 161 -13.00 -1.27 0.62
C ASN A 161 -13.65 -1.20 2.01
N GLN A 162 -12.97 -1.69 3.06
CA GLN A 162 -13.47 -1.54 4.43
C GLN A 162 -13.48 -0.07 4.85
N ILE A 163 -12.40 0.67 4.58
CA ILE A 163 -12.30 2.10 4.92
C ILE A 163 -13.32 2.94 4.13
N ASP A 164 -13.55 2.63 2.86
CA ASP A 164 -14.53 3.34 2.03
C ASP A 164 -16.00 2.95 2.35
N SER A 165 -16.24 1.89 3.16
CA SER A 165 -17.59 1.45 3.52
C SER A 165 -18.33 2.39 4.49
N ASP A 166 -17.58 3.16 5.30
CA ASP A 166 -18.13 4.13 6.25
C ASP A 166 -17.08 5.25 6.45
N ALA A 167 -17.50 6.50 6.26
CA ALA A 167 -16.61 7.66 6.33
C ALA A 167 -15.86 7.77 7.67
N LYS A 168 -16.42 7.24 8.77
CA LYS A 168 -15.75 7.26 10.08
C LYS A 168 -14.42 6.50 10.07
N TYR A 169 -14.26 5.49 9.22
CA TYR A 169 -13.04 4.67 9.19
C TYR A 169 -11.82 5.42 8.64
N LYS A 170 -12.02 6.61 8.05
CA LYS A 170 -10.94 7.51 7.64
C LYS A 170 -10.37 8.33 8.81
N SER A 171 -11.04 8.36 9.96
CA SER A 171 -10.67 9.20 11.09
C SER A 171 -10.72 8.52 12.46
N ASP A 172 -11.35 7.35 12.57
CA ASP A 172 -11.37 6.58 13.81
C ASP A 172 -10.12 5.70 14.01
N ASP A 173 -10.07 5.02 15.15
CA ASP A 173 -8.97 4.15 15.55
C ASP A 173 -9.12 2.69 15.06
N THR A 174 -10.06 2.41 14.15
CA THR A 174 -10.26 1.05 13.63
C THR A 174 -9.15 0.69 12.64
N ARG A 175 -8.38 -0.36 12.95
CA ARG A 175 -7.48 -1.02 12.01
C ARG A 175 -8.21 -2.17 11.33
N PHE A 176 -8.12 -2.25 10.01
CA PHE A 176 -8.42 -3.45 9.23
C PHE A 176 -7.12 -4.13 8.84
N TRP A 177 -7.08 -5.45 8.87
CA TRP A 177 -5.86 -6.20 8.61
C TRP A 177 -6.15 -7.44 7.78
N VAL A 178 -5.13 -7.88 7.07
CA VAL A 178 -5.06 -9.17 6.39
C VAL A 178 -3.71 -9.78 6.74
N ASP A 179 -3.68 -11.08 7.06
CA ASP A 179 -2.42 -11.79 7.28
C ASP A 179 -1.71 -11.99 5.93
N VAL A 180 -0.69 -11.17 5.70
CA VAL A 180 0.20 -11.25 4.54
C VAL A 180 1.60 -11.50 5.07
N THR A 181 2.15 -12.67 4.73
CA THR A 181 3.50 -13.04 5.17
C THR A 181 4.54 -12.03 4.67
N PRO A 182 5.43 -11.49 5.54
CA PRO A 182 6.53 -10.64 5.11
C PRO A 182 7.53 -11.35 4.19
N ILE A 183 8.20 -10.62 3.31
CA ILE A 183 9.30 -11.09 2.46
C ILE A 183 10.53 -10.18 2.51
#